data_AF-A0A535T948-F1
#
_entry.id   AF-A0A535T948-F1
#
_cell.length_a   1.000
_cell.length_b   1.000
_cell.length_c   1.000
_cell.angle_alpha   90.00
_cell.angle_beta   90.00
_cell.angle_gamma   90.00
#
_symmetry.space_group_name_H-M   'P 1'
#
loop_
_entity.id
_entity.type
_entity.pdbx_description
1 polymer ?
#
loop_
_entity_poly.entity_id
_entity_poly.type
_entity_poly.pdbx_seq_one_letter_code
_entity_poly.pdbx_strand_id
1 'polypeptide(L)'
;MAGQVEHINPDGLNVNPAFTQVVTVTGPVKTVYIGAQNSVDGNRNIVGKGDIGAQTEQILKNIDVCLKAAGAGKEHLISWNIYVAQG
;
A
#
# COMPACT_ATOMS: atom_id res chain seq x y z
N MET A 1 -17.17 21.57 -3.08
CA MET A 1 -16.17 21.20 -4.11
C MET A 1 -16.61 19.88 -4.74
N ALA A 2 -16.55 19.75 -6.06
CA ALA A 2 -16.75 18.46 -6.71
C ALA A 2 -15.65 17.49 -6.25
N GLY A 3 -15.97 16.20 -6.12
CA GLY A 3 -14.97 15.23 -5.69
C GLY A 3 -13.89 15.02 -6.75
N GLN A 4 -12.69 14.63 -6.32
CA GLN A 4 -11.56 14.33 -7.21
C GLN A 4 -10.95 12.98 -6.85
N VAL A 5 -10.55 12.24 -7.90
CA VAL A 5 -9.80 10.98 -7.77
C VAL A 5 -8.37 11.21 -8.23
N GLU A 6 -7.41 10.77 -7.43
CA GLU A 6 -5.98 10.83 -7.74
C GLU A 6 -5.35 9.45 -7.66
N HIS A 7 -4.54 9.10 -8.65
CA HIS A 7 -3.79 7.85 -8.73
C HIS A 7 -2.32 8.10 -8.40
N ILE A 8 -1.80 7.44 -7.37
CA ILE A 8 -0.45 7.65 -6.85
C ILE A 8 0.33 6.33 -6.89
N ASN A 9 1.45 6.32 -7.61
CA ASN A 9 2.44 5.25 -7.55
C ASN A 9 3.68 5.78 -6.82
N PRO A 10 3.87 5.44 -5.53
CA PRO A 10 4.97 5.95 -4.73
C PRO A 10 6.34 5.47 -5.24
N ASP A 11 7.35 6.33 -5.12
CA ASP A 11 8.74 5.93 -5.30
C ASP A 11 9.12 4.78 -4.35
N GLY A 12 9.95 3.86 -4.83
CA GLY A 12 10.40 2.71 -4.04
C GLY A 12 9.43 1.53 -4.00
N LEU A 13 8.23 1.65 -4.61
CA LEU A 13 7.34 0.52 -4.85
C LEU A 13 7.27 0.15 -6.34
N ASN A 14 6.87 -1.09 -6.61
CA ASN A 14 6.66 -1.56 -7.97
C ASN A 14 5.57 -0.76 -8.69
N VAL A 15 5.82 -0.33 -9.91
CA VAL A 15 4.83 0.28 -10.80
C VAL A 15 4.28 -0.78 -11.76
N ASN A 16 2.96 -0.94 -11.79
CA ASN A 16 2.28 -1.93 -12.63
C ASN A 16 1.30 -1.24 -13.60
N PRO A 17 1.25 -1.63 -14.89
CA PRO A 17 0.27 -1.07 -15.83
C PRO A 17 -1.19 -1.47 -15.53
N ALA A 18 -1.43 -2.53 -14.77
CA ALA A 18 -2.76 -3.06 -14.49
C ALA A 18 -3.43 -2.44 -13.24
N PHE A 19 -2.67 -1.81 -12.34
CA PHE A 19 -3.22 -1.22 -11.12
C PHE A 19 -2.33 -0.11 -10.56
N THR A 20 -2.91 0.79 -9.77
CA THR A 20 -2.21 1.82 -9.01
C THR A 20 -2.00 1.38 -7.57
N GLN A 21 -0.85 1.69 -6.97
CA GLN A 21 -0.57 1.35 -5.58
C GLN A 21 -1.50 2.08 -4.59
N VAL A 22 -1.80 3.35 -4.84
CA VAL A 22 -2.67 4.16 -3.99
C VAL A 22 -3.64 4.97 -4.83
N VAL A 23 -4.89 5.04 -4.40
CA VAL A 23 -5.90 5.94 -4.95
C VAL A 23 -6.46 6.80 -3.84
N THR A 24 -6.50 8.11 -4.03
CA THR A 24 -7.18 9.02 -3.11
C THR A 24 -8.46 9.53 -3.72
N VAL A 25 -9.52 9.58 -2.91
CA VAL A 25 -10.81 10.18 -3.27
C VAL A 25 -11.05 11.33 -2.32
N THR A 26 -11.16 12.54 -2.85
CA THR A 26 -11.33 13.78 -2.08
C THR A 26 -12.67 14.43 -2.38
N GLY A 27 -13.19 15.17 -1.41
CA GLY A 27 -14.48 15.87 -1.45
C GLY A 27 -14.65 16.65 -0.13
N PRO A 28 -15.79 16.54 0.57
CA PRO A 28 -15.91 17.01 1.95
C PRO A 28 -14.96 16.29 2.92
N VAL A 29 -14.56 15.06 2.58
CA VAL A 29 -13.59 14.23 3.31
C VAL A 29 -12.63 13.57 2.31
N LYS A 30 -11.49 13.07 2.80
CA LYS A 30 -10.51 12.31 2.02
C LYS A 30 -10.51 10.85 2.45
N THR A 31 -10.66 9.93 1.51
CA THR A 31 -10.46 8.49 1.71
C THR A 31 -9.27 8.02 0.88
N VAL A 32 -8.42 7.20 1.48
CA VAL A 32 -7.23 6.62 0.84
C VAL A 32 -7.44 5.12 0.69
N TYR A 33 -7.34 4.63 -0.55
CA TYR A 33 -7.38 3.22 -0.88
C TYR A 33 -5.98 2.76 -1.25
N ILE A 34 -5.44 1.79 -0.50
CA ILE A 34 -4.13 1.19 -0.75
C ILE A 34 -4.37 -0.17 -1.38
N GLY A 35 -3.76 -0.41 -2.55
CA GLY A 35 -3.75 -1.72 -3.19
C GLY A 35 -3.02 -2.76 -2.33
N ALA A 36 -3.34 -4.04 -2.54
CA ALA A 36 -2.76 -5.12 -1.74
C ALA A 36 -1.22 -5.08 -1.75
N GLN A 37 -0.62 -5.06 -0.56
CA GLN A 37 0.83 -5.04 -0.40
C GLN A 37 1.33 -6.46 -0.12
N ASN A 38 2.27 -6.90 -0.96
CA ASN A 38 3.01 -8.16 -0.80
C ASN A 38 4.42 -7.88 -0.28
N SER A 39 5.11 -8.92 0.17
CA SER A 39 6.50 -8.85 0.64
C SER A 39 7.50 -8.76 -0.52
N VAL A 40 7.38 -7.70 -1.32
CA VAL A 40 8.31 -7.40 -2.42
C VAL A 40 9.03 -6.08 -2.16
N ASP A 41 10.30 -5.99 -2.55
CA ASP A 41 11.05 -4.74 -2.53
C ASP A 41 10.79 -3.88 -3.79
N GLY A 42 11.38 -2.68 -3.85
CA GLY A 42 11.26 -1.78 -5.01
C GLY A 42 11.85 -2.33 -6.31
N ASN A 43 12.71 -3.35 -6.23
CA ASN A 43 13.26 -4.07 -7.38
C ASN A 43 12.42 -5.28 -7.79
N ARG A 44 11.28 -5.51 -7.11
CA ARG A 44 10.36 -6.66 -7.30
C ARG A 44 10.93 -7.99 -6.83
N ASN A 45 11.93 -7.99 -5.96
CA ASN A 45 12.40 -9.22 -5.32
C ASN A 45 11.48 -9.61 -4.19
N ILE A 46 11.25 -10.91 -4.01
CA ILE A 46 10.53 -11.43 -2.84
C ILE A 46 11.44 -11.34 -1.62
N VAL A 47 10.97 -10.68 -0.57
CA VAL A 47 11.64 -10.56 0.73
C VAL A 47 11.04 -11.59 1.70
N GLY A 48 11.89 -12.28 2.47
CA GLY A 48 11.44 -13.19 3.53
C GLY A 48 10.89 -14.54 3.02
N LYS A 49 11.45 -15.12 1.95
CA LYS A 49 11.01 -16.44 1.46
C LYS A 49 11.09 -17.49 2.59
N GLY A 50 9.95 -18.08 2.94
CA GLY A 50 9.84 -19.06 4.04
C GLY A 50 9.80 -18.45 5.45
N ASP A 51 9.83 -17.12 5.58
CA ASP A 51 9.80 -16.41 6.85
C ASP A 51 8.64 -15.41 6.87
N ILE A 52 7.55 -15.77 7.55
CA ILE A 52 6.36 -14.93 7.66
C ILE A 52 6.61 -13.62 8.42
N GLY A 53 7.57 -13.61 9.36
CA GLY A 53 7.92 -12.41 10.12
C GLY A 53 8.58 -11.37 9.21
N ALA A 54 9.60 -11.80 8.46
CA ALA A 54 10.28 -10.95 7.48
C ALA A 54 9.34 -10.50 6.35
N GLN A 55 8.41 -11.35 5.91
CA GLN A 55 7.39 -10.96 4.93
C GLN A 55 6.46 -9.88 5.48
N THR A 56 5.95 -10.08 6.69
CA THR A 56 5.06 -9.13 7.36
C THR A 56 5.74 -7.78 7.54
N GLU A 57 7.00 -7.78 7.97
CA GLU A 57 7.77 -6.54 8.13
C GLU A 57 7.92 -5.77 6.81
N GLN A 58 8.22 -6.47 5.71
CA GLN A 58 8.30 -5.84 4.39
C GLN A 58 6.95 -5.29 3.93
N ILE A 59 5.87 -6.04 4.14
CA ILE A 59 4.51 -5.60 3.81
C ILE A 59 4.16 -4.31 4.55
N LEU A 60 4.43 -4.25 5.86
CA LEU A 60 4.17 -3.05 6.67
C LEU A 60 5.03 -1.86 6.23
N LYS A 61 6.30 -2.08 5.84
CA LYS A 61 7.15 -1.03 5.25
C LYS A 61 6.55 -0.49 3.95
N ASN A 62 6.02 -1.37 3.10
CA ASN A 62 5.39 -0.95 1.84
C ASN A 62 4.10 -0.14 2.10
N ILE A 63 3.29 -0.55 3.07
CA ILE A 63 2.09 0.19 3.49
C ILE A 63 2.46 1.58 4.03
N ASP A 64 3.57 1.71 4.76
CA ASP A 64 4.05 3.02 5.22
C ASP A 64 4.43 3.96 4.09
N VAL A 65 5.05 3.43 3.02
CA VAL A 65 5.34 4.21 1.82
C VAL A 65 4.04 4.68 1.15
N CYS A 66 3.05 3.79 1.01
CA CYS A 66 1.74 4.13 0.46
C CYS A 66 1.02 5.21 1.28
N LEU A 67 0.98 5.08 2.61
CA LEU A 67 0.35 6.04 3.50
C LEU A 67 1.02 7.42 3.38
N LYS A 68 2.34 7.48 3.44
CA LYS A 68 3.11 8.73 3.30
C LYS A 68 2.84 9.41 1.96
N ALA A 69 2.77 8.65 0.87
CA ALA A 69 2.49 9.20 -0.45
C ALA A 69 1.09 9.83 -0.55
N ALA A 70 0.13 9.36 0.25
CA ALA A 70 -1.19 9.96 0.35
C ALA A 70 -1.31 11.06 1.43
N GLY A 71 -0.23 11.40 2.13
CA GLY A 71 -0.24 12.34 3.26
C GLY A 71 -0.96 11.79 4.49
N ALA A 72 -0.92 10.48 4.71
CA ALA A 72 -1.52 9.79 5.84
C ALA A 72 -0.46 9.05 6.69
N GLY A 73 -0.87 8.64 7.88
CA GLY A 73 -0.10 7.83 8.83
C GLY A 73 -0.93 6.67 9.39
N LYS A 74 -0.33 5.80 10.20
CA LYS A 74 -1.00 4.59 10.70
C LYS A 74 -2.21 4.91 11.59
N GLU A 75 -2.15 6.02 12.30
CA GLU A 75 -3.23 6.56 13.13
C GLU A 75 -4.50 6.92 12.34
N HIS A 76 -4.41 7.01 11.01
CA HIS A 76 -5.55 7.26 10.12
C HIS A 76 -6.19 5.96 9.59
N LEU A 77 -5.64 4.79 9.93
CA LEU A 77 -6.17 3.51 9.46
C LEU A 77 -7.45 3.15 10.19
N ILE A 78 -8.50 2.85 9.42
CA ILE A 78 -9.81 2.47 9.95
C ILE A 78 -10.15 0.99 9.69
N SER A 79 -9.50 0.34 8.72
CA SER A 79 -9.78 -1.04 8.34
C SER A 79 -8.58 -1.69 7.64
N TRP A 80 -8.45 -3.00 7.81
CA TRP A 80 -7.43 -3.84 7.20
C TRP A 80 -8.06 -5.11 6.64
N ASN A 81 -7.61 -5.55 5.47
CA ASN A 81 -7.85 -6.90 4.97
C ASN A 81 -6.51 -7.63 4.95
N ILE A 82 -6.39 -8.69 5.74
CA ILE A 82 -5.16 -9.47 5.90
C ILE A 82 -5.42 -10.86 5.32
N TYR A 83 -4.60 -11.24 4.34
CA TYR A 83 -4.65 -12.55 3.70
C TYR A 83 -3.35 -13.27 3.96
N VAL A 84 -3.45 -14.49 4.50
CA VAL A 84 -2.30 -15.35 4.78
C VAL A 84 -2.50 -16.64 4.00
N ALA A 85 -1.57 -16.96 3.11
CA ALA A 85 -1.56 -18.26 2.44
C ALA A 85 -1.04 -19.32 3.42
N GLN A 86 -1.71 -20.47 3.49
CA GLN A 86 -1.11 -21.67 4.09
C GLN A 86 -0.02 -22.20 3.15
N GLY A 87 1.17 -22.42 3.72
CA GLY A 87 2.30 -23.03 3.02
C GLY A 87 2.18 -24.54 2.90
#